data_AF-A0A968HDC0-F1
#
_entry.id   AF-A0A968HDC0-F1
#
_cell.length_a   1.000
_cell.length_b   1.000
_cell.length_c   1.000
_cell.angle_alpha   90.00
_cell.angle_beta   90.00
_cell.angle_gamma   90.00
#
_symmetry.space_group_name_H-M   'P 1'
#
loop_
_entity.id
_entity.type
_entity.pdbx_description
1 polymer ?
#
loop_
_entity_poly.entity_id
_entity_poly.type
_entity_poly.pdbx_seq_one_letter_code
_entity_poly.pdbx_strand_id
1 'polypeptide(L)'
;MAGVNTAAEIAVPSAILSGTRAGNDDTSTGEGGAVTIQARAIAVSQGGSISTDTRGEGNAGAIRLSASDRIQLEGQVVFPDETLRSQLLSASSGTGNAGSIGIETGQLSASDGAQISVSSRRAGLAGDINIAAAEVALDGGTISATLDGTSAQGGGNITLNTRSLRLRDGGRIETNASGQATGGNITIQTGTLVAFPNGNNDISASAPEGQGGNIAITAEGVFGTQFRGNLTPVNDIVAIGGTPELQGTVELNSPEVETATGLVALPEDIVDATVLFDRDPCAQGQGSEFAATGRGGLPPNPADALHHSLVLVDLGTWTLTPELVEAQGWAIAADGSVELTAPTPVSELVRQALQAYETADYANAATLWAQAAEVFAREGNEAGLVKSLSNLAASYGHLGEWQSADRALDGVPRGTSPT
;
A
#
# COMPACT_ATOMS: atom_id res chain seq x y z
N MET A 1 -11.56 -36.38 8.11
CA MET A 1 -10.43 -35.85 7.32
C MET A 1 -10.96 -35.57 5.93
N ALA A 2 -11.11 -34.29 5.56
CA ALA A 2 -11.46 -33.89 4.20
C ALA A 2 -10.16 -33.48 3.51
N GLY A 3 -9.67 -34.30 2.58
CA GLY A 3 -8.41 -34.10 1.88
C GLY A 3 -8.65 -34.01 0.38
N VAL A 4 -8.23 -32.93 -0.27
CA VAL A 4 -8.26 -32.79 -1.73
C VAL A 4 -6.82 -32.60 -2.23
N ASN A 5 -6.36 -33.50 -3.09
CA ASN A 5 -5.02 -33.42 -3.69
C ASN A 5 -5.16 -33.47 -5.22
N THR A 6 -4.81 -32.38 -5.90
CA THR A 6 -4.94 -32.29 -7.36
C THR A 6 -3.84 -31.39 -7.94
N ALA A 7 -3.45 -31.62 -9.20
CA ALA A 7 -2.55 -30.70 -9.93
C ALA A 7 -3.31 -29.52 -10.60
N ALA A 8 -4.64 -29.49 -10.50
CA ALA A 8 -5.51 -28.48 -11.08
C ALA A 8 -5.86 -27.36 -10.09
N GLU A 9 -6.52 -26.32 -10.59
CA GLU A 9 -7.10 -25.26 -9.77
C GLU A 9 -8.34 -25.77 -9.03
N ILE A 10 -8.46 -25.43 -7.75
CA ILE A 10 -9.63 -25.71 -6.93
C ILE A 10 -10.36 -24.40 -6.71
N ALA A 11 -11.57 -24.29 -7.28
CA ALA A 11 -12.50 -23.22 -6.98
C ALA A 11 -13.46 -23.67 -5.88
N VAL A 12 -13.60 -22.84 -4.85
CA VAL A 12 -14.51 -23.03 -3.72
C VAL A 12 -15.54 -21.89 -3.74
N PRO A 13 -16.60 -21.99 -4.57
CA PRO A 13 -17.68 -21.00 -4.61
C PRO A 13 -18.74 -21.22 -3.52
N SER A 14 -18.57 -22.27 -2.70
CA SER A 14 -19.50 -22.69 -1.64
C SER A 14 -18.70 -23.14 -0.42
N ALA A 15 -19.16 -24.11 0.37
CA ALA A 15 -18.49 -24.49 1.61
C ALA A 15 -17.72 -25.81 1.52
N ILE A 16 -16.47 -25.83 2.01
CA ILE A 16 -15.78 -27.03 2.47
C ILE A 16 -15.80 -26.97 4.00
N LEU A 17 -16.73 -27.72 4.61
CA LEU A 17 -16.95 -27.71 6.05
C LEU A 17 -16.46 -29.02 6.69
N SER A 18 -15.72 -28.91 7.77
CA SER A 18 -15.36 -30.04 8.64
C SER A 18 -15.45 -29.63 10.10
N GLY A 19 -16.60 -29.88 10.74
CA GLY A 19 -16.82 -29.49 12.14
C GLY A 19 -17.61 -30.52 12.94
N THR A 20 -17.58 -30.39 14.26
CA THR A 20 -18.43 -31.16 15.17
C THR A 20 -19.56 -30.27 15.67
N ARG A 21 -20.79 -30.79 15.61
CA ARG A 21 -22.00 -30.07 16.03
C ARG A 21 -22.73 -30.94 17.05
N ALA A 22 -22.73 -30.52 18.31
CA ALA A 22 -23.62 -31.08 19.32
C ALA A 22 -25.06 -30.59 19.06
N GLY A 23 -26.06 -31.37 19.49
CA GLY A 23 -27.40 -30.84 19.73
C GLY A 23 -27.42 -29.86 20.92
N ASN A 24 -28.61 -29.56 21.43
CA ASN A 24 -28.92 -28.44 22.34
C ASN A 24 -28.09 -28.28 23.64
N ASP A 25 -27.15 -29.17 23.96
CA ASP A 25 -26.41 -29.18 25.21
C ASP A 25 -24.90 -28.90 25.10
N ASP A 26 -24.34 -28.55 23.92
CA ASP A 26 -22.93 -28.15 23.74
C ASP A 26 -21.86 -29.09 24.40
N THR A 27 -22.20 -30.35 24.65
CA THR A 27 -21.35 -31.35 25.34
C THR A 27 -20.61 -32.29 24.38
N SER A 28 -20.54 -31.95 23.09
CA SER A 28 -19.81 -32.77 22.12
C SER A 28 -18.32 -32.79 22.45
N THR A 29 -17.81 -33.94 22.88
CA THR A 29 -16.39 -34.20 23.08
C THR A 29 -15.66 -34.56 21.79
N GLY A 30 -16.37 -34.67 20.67
CA GLY A 30 -15.78 -35.01 19.37
C GLY A 30 -14.88 -33.92 18.82
N GLU A 31 -13.66 -34.29 18.42
CA GLU A 31 -12.71 -33.39 17.76
C GLU A 31 -13.13 -33.09 16.31
N GLY A 32 -12.97 -31.83 15.91
CA GLY A 32 -13.16 -31.36 14.55
C GLY A 32 -12.15 -32.00 13.60
N GLY A 33 -12.62 -32.43 12.43
CA GLY A 33 -11.73 -33.00 11.42
C GLY A 33 -10.82 -31.94 10.80
N ALA A 34 -9.56 -32.29 10.55
CA ALA A 34 -8.67 -31.44 9.77
C ALA A 34 -9.10 -31.38 8.28
N VAL A 35 -8.88 -30.21 7.66
CA VAL A 35 -8.99 -29.97 6.23
C VAL A 35 -7.59 -29.82 5.66
N THR A 36 -7.29 -30.55 4.59
CA THR A 36 -6.00 -30.42 3.88
C THR A 36 -6.25 -30.32 2.39
N ILE A 37 -5.76 -29.25 1.78
CA ILE A 37 -5.93 -29.00 0.35
C ILE A 37 -4.55 -28.78 -0.26
N GLN A 38 -4.22 -29.58 -1.28
CA GLN A 38 -3.03 -29.43 -2.08
C GLN A 38 -3.44 -29.25 -3.54
N ALA A 39 -3.03 -28.12 -4.12
CA ALA A 39 -3.42 -27.73 -5.47
C ALA A 39 -2.31 -26.97 -6.19
N ARG A 40 -2.49 -26.69 -7.49
CA ARG A 40 -1.70 -25.64 -8.14
C ARG A 40 -2.15 -24.27 -7.66
N ALA A 41 -3.46 -24.04 -7.70
CA ALA A 41 -4.09 -22.79 -7.27
C ALA A 41 -5.37 -23.09 -6.48
N ILE A 42 -5.68 -22.26 -5.49
CA ILE A 42 -6.91 -22.34 -4.69
C ILE A 42 -7.60 -20.97 -4.76
N ALA A 43 -8.86 -20.95 -5.19
CA ALA A 43 -9.69 -19.75 -5.22
C ALA A 43 -10.91 -19.94 -4.32
N VAL A 44 -11.08 -19.09 -3.32
CA VAL A 44 -12.26 -19.02 -2.45
C VAL A 44 -12.97 -17.70 -2.76
N SER A 45 -14.16 -17.79 -3.33
CA SER A 45 -14.84 -16.61 -3.88
C SER A 45 -16.34 -16.69 -3.63
N GLN A 46 -17.04 -15.57 -3.80
CA GLN A 46 -18.51 -15.51 -3.75
C GLN A 46 -19.10 -16.01 -2.41
N GLY A 47 -18.44 -15.71 -1.29
CA GLY A 47 -18.88 -16.17 0.03
C GLY A 47 -18.52 -17.63 0.32
N GLY A 48 -17.59 -18.20 -0.45
CA GLY A 48 -17.07 -19.54 -0.20
C GLY A 48 -16.36 -19.64 1.14
N SER A 49 -16.51 -20.77 1.84
CA SER A 49 -15.94 -20.93 3.18
C SER A 49 -15.23 -22.28 3.31
N ILE A 50 -13.95 -22.26 3.68
CA ILE A 50 -13.24 -23.45 4.14
C ILE A 50 -13.17 -23.35 5.66
N SER A 51 -13.90 -24.20 6.39
CA SER A 51 -13.96 -24.06 7.84
C SER A 51 -13.86 -25.34 8.64
N THR A 52 -13.27 -25.19 9.82
CA THR A 52 -13.18 -26.20 10.87
C THR A 52 -13.70 -25.64 12.18
N ASP A 53 -14.93 -25.99 12.54
CA ASP A 53 -15.62 -25.39 13.68
C ASP A 53 -15.99 -26.43 14.75
N THR A 54 -15.87 -26.03 16.02
CA THR A 54 -16.41 -26.80 17.16
C THR A 54 -17.39 -25.96 17.98
N ARG A 55 -18.42 -26.63 18.50
CA ARG A 55 -19.38 -26.04 19.46
C ARG A 55 -19.32 -26.68 20.84
N GLY A 56 -18.50 -27.72 21.03
CA GLY A 56 -18.45 -28.50 22.26
C GLY A 56 -17.12 -28.43 23.00
N GLU A 57 -16.84 -29.45 23.79
CA GLU A 57 -15.58 -29.61 24.52
C GLU A 57 -14.42 -30.10 23.63
N GLY A 58 -14.75 -30.76 22.51
CA GLY A 58 -13.75 -31.19 21.52
C GLY A 58 -13.16 -30.01 20.77
N ASN A 59 -11.86 -30.09 20.43
CA ASN A 59 -11.15 -29.04 19.70
C ASN A 59 -11.57 -28.97 18.23
N ALA A 60 -11.53 -27.79 17.61
CA ALA A 60 -11.67 -27.66 16.16
C ALA A 60 -10.44 -28.23 15.43
N GLY A 61 -10.66 -28.71 14.19
CA GLY A 61 -9.60 -29.25 13.35
C GLY A 61 -8.71 -28.17 12.76
N ALA A 62 -7.52 -28.52 12.30
CA ALA A 62 -6.65 -27.58 11.59
C ALA A 62 -7.00 -27.49 10.09
N ILE A 63 -6.76 -26.33 9.48
CA ILE A 63 -6.82 -26.11 8.03
C ILE A 63 -5.39 -26.00 7.50
N ARG A 64 -5.03 -26.83 6.52
CA ARG A 64 -3.74 -26.79 5.84
C ARG A 64 -3.95 -26.62 4.34
N LEU A 65 -3.49 -25.50 3.80
CA LEU A 65 -3.55 -25.21 2.37
C LEU A 65 -2.12 -25.13 1.81
N SER A 66 -1.86 -25.87 0.74
CA SER A 66 -0.61 -25.80 -0.01
C SER A 66 -0.94 -25.61 -1.49
N ALA A 67 -0.53 -24.48 -2.06
CA ALA A 67 -0.70 -24.20 -3.48
C ALA A 67 0.65 -23.85 -4.11
N SER A 68 1.02 -24.49 -5.22
CA SER A 68 2.32 -24.18 -5.84
C SER A 68 2.37 -22.79 -6.50
N ASP A 69 1.22 -22.20 -6.83
CA ASP A 69 1.08 -20.95 -7.57
C ASP A 69 0.45 -19.87 -6.69
N ARG A 70 -0.86 -19.98 -6.39
CA ARG A 70 -1.61 -18.95 -5.66
C ARG A 70 -2.74 -19.49 -4.79
N ILE A 71 -3.05 -18.76 -3.73
CA ILE A 71 -4.26 -18.87 -2.91
C ILE A 71 -4.93 -17.50 -2.91
N GLN A 72 -6.16 -17.43 -3.41
CA GLN A 72 -6.93 -16.20 -3.54
C GLN A 72 -8.24 -16.33 -2.77
N LEU A 73 -8.51 -15.37 -1.89
CA LEU A 73 -9.81 -15.19 -1.26
C LEU A 73 -10.38 -13.85 -1.72
N GLU A 74 -11.60 -13.86 -2.23
CA GLU A 74 -12.18 -12.67 -2.86
C GLU A 74 -13.66 -12.49 -2.51
N GLY A 75 -13.97 -11.30 -2.00
CA GLY A 75 -15.32 -10.80 -1.89
C GLY A 75 -16.13 -11.34 -0.72
N GLN A 76 -17.34 -10.82 -0.65
CA GLN A 76 -18.39 -11.23 0.26
C GLN A 76 -19.73 -11.07 -0.43
N VAL A 77 -20.72 -11.86 -0.03
CA VAL A 77 -22.10 -11.77 -0.49
C VAL A 77 -22.93 -11.17 0.63
N VAL A 78 -23.50 -10.00 0.38
CA VAL A 78 -24.32 -9.27 1.35
C VAL A 78 -25.80 -9.60 1.10
N PHE A 79 -26.43 -10.22 2.08
CA PHE A 79 -27.88 -10.40 2.20
C PHE A 79 -28.44 -9.39 3.21
N PRO A 80 -29.77 -9.14 3.22
CA PRO A 80 -30.39 -8.19 4.15
C PRO A 80 -30.07 -8.44 5.64
N ASP A 81 -29.93 -9.71 6.04
CA ASP A 81 -29.74 -10.11 7.43
C ASP A 81 -28.38 -10.79 7.69
N GLU A 82 -27.57 -11.03 6.66
CA GLU A 82 -26.34 -11.82 6.76
C GLU A 82 -25.30 -11.38 5.73
N THR A 83 -24.01 -11.47 6.04
CA THR A 83 -22.93 -11.30 5.07
C THR A 83 -22.07 -12.56 5.04
N LEU A 84 -22.03 -13.23 3.90
CA LEU A 84 -21.19 -14.40 3.67
C LEU A 84 -19.84 -13.96 3.11
N ARG A 85 -18.79 -14.00 3.92
CA ARG A 85 -17.44 -13.65 3.48
C ARG A 85 -16.78 -14.85 2.83
N SER A 86 -15.97 -14.61 1.80
CA SER A 86 -15.01 -15.60 1.33
C SER A 86 -13.96 -15.80 2.42
N GLN A 87 -13.88 -16.99 3.02
CA GLN A 87 -13.11 -17.16 4.24
C GLN A 87 -12.42 -18.52 4.43
N LEU A 88 -11.31 -18.47 5.16
CA LEU A 88 -10.76 -19.61 5.89
C LEU A 88 -11.08 -19.39 7.37
N LEU A 89 -11.77 -20.32 8.01
CA LEU A 89 -12.21 -20.15 9.39
C LEU A 89 -11.93 -21.39 10.24
N SER A 90 -11.16 -21.24 11.32
CA SER A 90 -11.19 -22.23 12.40
C SER A 90 -11.74 -21.61 13.67
N ALA A 91 -12.96 -21.98 14.06
CA ALA A 91 -13.62 -21.37 15.20
C ALA A 91 -13.99 -22.36 16.31
N SER A 92 -13.89 -21.89 17.55
CA SER A 92 -14.54 -22.52 18.69
C SER A 92 -15.61 -21.61 19.29
N SER A 93 -16.79 -22.18 19.50
CA SER A 93 -17.88 -21.56 20.26
C SER A 93 -18.21 -22.32 21.56
N GLY A 94 -17.40 -23.33 21.90
CA GLY A 94 -17.53 -24.15 23.11
C GLY A 94 -16.35 -23.98 24.07
N THR A 95 -16.09 -24.97 24.91
CA THR A 95 -14.93 -25.01 25.81
C THR A 95 -13.68 -25.60 25.15
N GLY A 96 -13.84 -26.29 24.01
CA GLY A 96 -12.71 -26.76 23.20
C GLY A 96 -11.96 -25.62 22.52
N ASN A 97 -10.71 -25.86 22.11
CA ASN A 97 -9.88 -24.86 21.45
C ASN A 97 -10.21 -24.73 19.96
N ALA A 98 -9.98 -23.55 19.39
CA ALA A 98 -9.96 -23.36 17.95
C ALA A 98 -8.76 -24.08 17.32
N GLY A 99 -8.87 -24.47 16.05
CA GLY A 99 -7.77 -25.08 15.31
C GLY A 99 -6.84 -24.02 14.71
N SER A 100 -5.72 -24.47 14.15
CA SER A 100 -4.77 -23.60 13.47
C SER A 100 -4.99 -23.56 11.95
N ILE A 101 -4.53 -22.47 11.33
CA ILE A 101 -4.50 -22.33 9.87
C ILE A 101 -3.04 -22.28 9.42
N GLY A 102 -2.67 -23.18 8.52
CA GLY A 102 -1.37 -23.21 7.84
C GLY A 102 -1.52 -22.97 6.34
N ILE A 103 -0.79 -22.00 5.80
CA ILE A 103 -0.82 -21.65 4.38
C ILE A 103 0.59 -21.66 3.81
N GLU A 104 0.79 -22.39 2.71
CA GLU A 104 2.02 -22.38 1.93
C GLU A 104 1.68 -22.09 0.46
N THR A 105 2.20 -21.01 -0.11
CA THR A 105 1.88 -20.64 -1.50
C THR A 105 2.92 -19.75 -2.17
N GLY A 106 2.90 -19.64 -3.50
CA GLY A 106 3.64 -18.59 -4.19
C GLY A 106 3.05 -17.22 -3.86
N GLN A 107 1.75 -17.05 -4.09
CA GLN A 107 1.02 -15.80 -3.83
C GLN A 107 -0.19 -16.06 -2.92
N LEU A 108 -0.38 -15.20 -1.93
CA LEU A 108 -1.58 -15.15 -1.10
C LEU A 108 -2.25 -13.79 -1.29
N SER A 109 -3.53 -13.79 -1.69
CA SER A 109 -4.35 -12.57 -1.72
C SER A 109 -5.65 -12.75 -0.95
N ALA A 110 -6.03 -11.72 -0.22
CA ALA A 110 -7.37 -11.58 0.35
C ALA A 110 -7.90 -10.18 0.01
N SER A 111 -9.01 -10.11 -0.72
CA SER A 111 -9.60 -8.85 -1.15
C SER A 111 -11.09 -8.73 -0.83
N ASP A 112 -11.60 -7.49 -0.85
CA ASP A 112 -13.04 -7.17 -0.85
C ASP A 112 -13.79 -7.76 0.37
N GLY A 113 -13.19 -7.66 1.55
CA GLY A 113 -13.77 -8.17 2.80
C GLY A 113 -13.53 -9.66 3.07
N ALA A 114 -12.72 -10.34 2.25
CA ALA A 114 -12.31 -11.71 2.50
C ALA A 114 -11.50 -11.87 3.80
N GLN A 115 -11.60 -13.05 4.44
CA GLN A 115 -11.04 -13.27 5.78
C GLN A 115 -10.26 -14.59 5.92
N ILE A 116 -9.12 -14.54 6.61
CA ILE A 116 -8.41 -15.71 7.12
C ILE A 116 -8.44 -15.60 8.64
N SER A 117 -9.21 -16.44 9.32
CA SER A 117 -9.44 -16.27 10.75
C SER A 117 -9.38 -17.55 11.56
N VAL A 118 -8.77 -17.43 12.73
CA VAL A 118 -8.95 -18.36 13.85
C VAL A 118 -9.60 -17.59 14.99
N SER A 119 -10.63 -18.16 15.60
CA SER A 119 -11.34 -17.46 16.69
C SER A 119 -11.87 -18.39 17.76
N SER A 120 -11.86 -17.93 19.01
CA SER A 120 -12.56 -18.61 20.11
C SER A 120 -13.47 -17.64 20.83
N ARG A 121 -14.74 -18.03 21.04
CA ARG A 121 -15.79 -17.15 21.59
C ARG A 121 -16.17 -17.43 23.05
N ARG A 122 -15.52 -18.41 23.70
CA ARG A 122 -15.84 -18.81 25.09
C ARG A 122 -14.57 -19.10 25.88
N ALA A 123 -14.40 -20.33 26.38
CA ALA A 123 -13.31 -20.68 27.29
C ALA A 123 -12.09 -21.30 26.57
N GLY A 124 -12.25 -21.74 25.32
CA GLY A 124 -11.16 -22.31 24.55
C GLY A 124 -10.14 -21.26 24.11
N LEU A 125 -8.92 -21.70 23.79
CA LEU A 125 -7.89 -20.88 23.19
C LEU A 125 -8.21 -20.61 21.71
N ALA A 126 -7.83 -19.43 21.23
CA ALA A 126 -7.73 -19.18 19.80
C ALA A 126 -6.52 -19.96 19.25
N GLY A 127 -6.65 -20.47 18.02
CA GLY A 127 -5.54 -21.14 17.34
C GLY A 127 -4.53 -20.14 16.78
N ASP A 128 -3.48 -20.66 16.15
CA ASP A 128 -2.47 -19.82 15.47
C ASP A 128 -2.68 -19.83 13.95
N ILE A 129 -2.25 -18.75 13.30
CA ILE A 129 -2.16 -18.64 11.84
C ILE A 129 -0.69 -18.59 11.44
N ASN A 130 -0.29 -19.52 10.58
CA ASN A 130 1.08 -19.61 10.05
C ASN A 130 1.02 -19.53 8.52
N ILE A 131 1.66 -18.50 7.95
CA ILE A 131 1.64 -18.25 6.51
C ILE A 131 3.08 -18.17 6.01
N ALA A 132 3.39 -19.01 5.02
CA ALA A 132 4.60 -18.94 4.22
C ALA A 132 4.20 -18.66 2.77
N ALA A 133 4.51 -17.47 2.27
CA ALA A 133 4.22 -17.10 0.87
C ALA A 133 5.39 -16.34 0.25
N ALA A 134 5.51 -16.27 -1.09
CA ALA A 134 6.45 -15.32 -1.68
C ALA A 134 5.89 -13.89 -1.63
N GLU A 135 4.58 -13.75 -1.85
CA GLU A 135 3.87 -12.46 -1.79
C GLU A 135 2.57 -12.60 -1.01
N VAL A 136 2.26 -11.57 -0.21
CA VAL A 136 1.00 -11.45 0.52
C VAL A 136 0.39 -10.08 0.22
N ALA A 137 -0.85 -10.08 -0.26
CA ALA A 137 -1.61 -8.86 -0.56
C ALA A 137 -2.96 -8.87 0.16
N LEU A 138 -3.17 -7.88 1.04
CA LEU A 138 -4.45 -7.64 1.69
C LEU A 138 -5.05 -6.35 1.14
N ASP A 139 -6.16 -6.47 0.43
CA ASP A 139 -6.83 -5.36 -0.27
C ASP A 139 -8.28 -5.24 0.24
N GLY A 140 -8.43 -4.61 1.41
CA GLY A 140 -9.66 -4.74 2.22
C GLY A 140 -9.87 -6.14 2.82
N GLY A 141 -8.87 -7.03 2.71
CA GLY A 141 -8.85 -8.36 3.33
C GLY A 141 -8.35 -8.33 4.78
N THR A 142 -8.67 -9.36 5.56
CA THR A 142 -8.26 -9.45 6.97
C THR A 142 -7.64 -10.81 7.30
N ILE A 143 -6.51 -10.81 8.01
CA ILE A 143 -5.95 -11.98 8.69
C ILE A 143 -6.14 -11.76 10.20
N SER A 144 -6.88 -12.62 10.89
CA SER A 144 -7.20 -12.40 12.29
C SER A 144 -7.12 -13.66 13.17
N ALA A 145 -6.42 -13.58 14.29
CA ALA A 145 -6.39 -14.61 15.31
C ALA A 145 -6.94 -14.04 16.63
N THR A 146 -8.27 -13.97 16.73
CA THR A 146 -8.96 -13.25 17.79
C THR A 146 -9.45 -14.15 18.91
N LEU A 147 -9.44 -13.60 20.12
CA LEU A 147 -10.03 -14.24 21.30
C LEU A 147 -11.17 -13.38 21.83
N ASP A 148 -12.39 -13.83 21.56
CA ASP A 148 -13.64 -13.23 22.01
C ASP A 148 -14.19 -13.99 23.22
N GLY A 149 -13.36 -14.21 24.24
CA GLY A 149 -13.61 -15.18 25.29
C GLY A 149 -13.18 -14.75 26.69
N THR A 150 -13.53 -15.55 27.69
CA THR A 150 -13.16 -15.31 29.10
C THR A 150 -11.84 -16.00 29.48
N SER A 151 -11.12 -16.56 28.49
CA SER A 151 -9.85 -17.23 28.74
C SER A 151 -8.78 -16.21 29.14
N ALA A 152 -8.15 -16.43 30.29
CA ALA A 152 -6.99 -15.66 30.73
C ALA A 152 -5.70 -16.08 30.01
N GLN A 153 -5.73 -17.19 29.27
CA GLN A 153 -4.64 -17.64 28.41
C GLN A 153 -4.83 -16.95 27.05
N GLY A 154 -3.85 -16.13 26.66
CA GLY A 154 -3.95 -15.09 25.64
C GLY A 154 -4.41 -15.51 24.24
N GLY A 155 -4.52 -14.51 23.36
CA GLY A 155 -5.01 -14.64 21.99
C GLY A 155 -4.12 -15.49 21.08
N GLY A 156 -4.68 -15.82 19.91
CA GLY A 156 -3.98 -16.60 18.90
C GLY A 156 -2.85 -15.79 18.25
N ASN A 157 -1.78 -16.45 17.84
CA ASN A 157 -0.62 -15.77 17.24
C ASN A 157 -0.71 -15.82 15.71
N ILE A 158 -0.14 -14.79 15.06
CA ILE A 158 0.05 -14.76 13.61
C ILE A 158 1.56 -14.76 13.33
N THR A 159 2.01 -15.73 12.54
CA THR A 159 3.37 -15.76 11.99
C THR A 159 3.29 -15.66 10.47
N LEU A 160 3.96 -14.65 9.90
CA LEU A 160 3.97 -14.36 8.48
C LEU A 160 5.40 -14.34 7.96
N ASN A 161 5.72 -15.26 7.06
CA ASN A 161 7.00 -15.33 6.35
C ASN A 161 6.75 -15.06 4.87
N THR A 162 7.20 -13.91 4.38
CA THR A 162 7.01 -13.49 2.99
C THR A 162 8.21 -12.76 2.41
N ARG A 163 8.25 -12.53 1.09
CA ARG A 163 9.21 -11.58 0.49
C ARG A 163 8.60 -10.19 0.38
N SER A 164 7.29 -10.11 0.15
CA SER A 164 6.55 -8.85 0.05
C SER A 164 5.22 -8.96 0.79
N LEU A 165 4.95 -7.96 1.64
CA LEU A 165 3.65 -7.75 2.27
C LEU A 165 3.10 -6.39 1.84
N ARG A 166 1.91 -6.40 1.24
CA ARG A 166 1.19 -5.20 0.79
C ARG A 166 -0.17 -5.11 1.48
N LEU A 167 -0.45 -3.96 2.11
CA LEU A 167 -1.74 -3.64 2.73
C LEU A 167 -2.38 -2.46 2.00
N ARG A 168 -3.62 -2.63 1.54
CA ARG A 168 -4.42 -1.62 0.82
C ARG A 168 -5.86 -1.62 1.31
N ASP A 169 -6.52 -0.47 1.18
CA ASP A 169 -7.97 -0.29 1.28
C ASP A 169 -8.63 -0.99 2.47
N GLY A 170 -8.00 -0.89 3.65
CA GLY A 170 -8.47 -1.47 4.91
C GLY A 170 -7.91 -2.86 5.17
N GLY A 171 -6.74 -3.18 4.62
CA GLY A 171 -6.03 -4.42 4.87
C GLY A 171 -5.57 -4.52 6.32
N ARG A 172 -5.93 -5.62 7.01
CA ARG A 172 -5.70 -5.77 8.46
C ARG A 172 -5.03 -7.09 8.83
N ILE A 173 -4.12 -7.02 9.80
CA ILE A 173 -3.50 -8.18 10.46
C ILE A 173 -3.69 -8.04 11.98
N GLU A 174 -4.46 -8.93 12.59
CA GLU A 174 -4.96 -8.70 13.95
C GLU A 174 -4.88 -9.92 14.86
N THR A 175 -4.39 -9.73 16.08
CA THR A 175 -4.41 -10.75 17.15
C THR A 175 -5.14 -10.23 18.39
N ASN A 176 -6.15 -9.40 18.15
CA ASN A 176 -6.85 -8.68 19.22
C ASN A 176 -7.59 -9.63 20.17
N ALA A 177 -7.68 -9.23 21.42
CA ALA A 177 -8.42 -9.94 22.46
C ALA A 177 -9.43 -9.02 23.13
N SER A 178 -10.53 -9.61 23.62
CA SER A 178 -11.57 -8.93 24.38
C SER A 178 -11.53 -9.30 25.86
N GLY A 179 -12.17 -8.47 26.70
CA GLY A 179 -12.17 -8.67 28.15
C GLY A 179 -10.75 -8.68 28.73
N GLN A 180 -10.56 -9.44 29.81
CA GLN A 180 -9.29 -9.49 30.54
C GLN A 180 -8.22 -10.38 29.86
N ALA A 181 -8.47 -10.85 28.64
CA ALA A 181 -7.52 -11.70 27.92
C ALA A 181 -6.32 -10.91 27.41
N THR A 182 -5.16 -11.56 27.30
CA THR A 182 -3.97 -10.98 26.66
C THR A 182 -4.10 -11.02 25.14
N GLY A 183 -3.72 -9.96 24.44
CA GLY A 183 -3.62 -9.95 22.97
C GLY A 183 -2.61 -10.99 22.48
N GLY A 184 -2.87 -11.63 21.35
CA GLY A 184 -1.91 -12.57 20.76
C GLY A 184 -0.72 -11.84 20.14
N ASN A 185 0.35 -12.57 19.79
CA ASN A 185 1.55 -11.97 19.19
C ASN A 185 1.51 -12.02 17.66
N ILE A 186 2.10 -11.01 17.02
CA ILE A 186 2.29 -10.93 15.58
C ILE A 186 3.79 -10.98 15.30
N THR A 187 4.23 -11.94 14.50
CA THR A 187 5.61 -12.02 13.98
C THR A 187 5.58 -11.94 12.47
N ILE A 188 6.22 -10.91 11.90
CA ILE A 188 6.30 -10.70 10.45
C ILE A 188 7.77 -10.71 10.05
N GLN A 189 8.13 -11.63 9.16
CA GLN A 189 9.41 -11.65 8.47
C GLN A 189 9.13 -11.40 6.99
N THR A 190 9.54 -10.24 6.47
CA THR A 190 9.34 -9.86 5.08
C THR A 190 10.57 -9.21 4.48
N GLY A 191 10.74 -9.21 3.16
CA GLY A 191 11.71 -8.32 2.52
C GLY A 191 11.20 -6.88 2.59
N THR A 192 9.95 -6.66 2.16
CA THR A 192 9.33 -5.32 2.19
C THR A 192 7.92 -5.37 2.77
N LEU A 193 7.60 -4.40 3.62
CA LEU A 193 6.26 -4.09 4.12
C LEU A 193 5.80 -2.75 3.54
N VAL A 194 4.70 -2.73 2.80
CA VAL A 194 4.10 -1.50 2.27
C VAL A 194 2.64 -1.41 2.69
N ALA A 195 2.30 -0.39 3.47
CA ALA A 195 0.93 0.00 3.73
C ALA A 195 0.59 1.24 2.89
N PHE A 196 -0.38 1.14 1.98
CA PHE A 196 -0.70 2.23 1.07
C PHE A 196 -1.39 3.39 1.81
N PRO A 197 -1.02 4.65 1.54
CA PRO A 197 -1.62 5.81 2.22
C PRO A 197 -3.14 5.85 2.09
N ASN A 198 -3.80 6.49 3.07
CA ASN A 198 -5.26 6.71 3.09
C ASN A 198 -6.12 5.44 3.10
N GLY A 199 -5.53 4.28 3.39
CA GLY A 199 -6.24 3.00 3.40
C GLY A 199 -6.62 2.49 4.79
N ASN A 200 -6.28 3.17 5.90
CA ASN A 200 -6.51 2.65 7.27
C ASN A 200 -6.09 1.18 7.42
N ASN A 201 -4.86 0.89 7.02
CA ASN A 201 -4.28 -0.43 7.03
C ASN A 201 -3.56 -0.67 8.35
N ASP A 202 -4.05 -1.64 9.13
CA ASP A 202 -3.66 -1.76 10.52
C ASP A 202 -3.06 -3.14 10.84
N ILE A 203 -2.00 -3.11 11.66
CA ILE A 203 -1.41 -4.29 12.30
C ILE A 203 -1.63 -4.13 13.81
N SER A 204 -2.46 -4.99 14.39
CA SER A 204 -2.95 -4.78 15.77
C SER A 204 -2.86 -6.03 16.64
N ALA A 205 -2.24 -5.90 17.80
CA ALA A 205 -2.16 -6.92 18.84
C ALA A 205 -2.75 -6.38 20.16
N SER A 206 -3.97 -5.86 20.09
CA SER A 206 -4.56 -5.07 21.18
C SER A 206 -5.49 -5.88 22.09
N ALA A 207 -5.47 -5.57 23.38
CA ALA A 207 -6.41 -6.03 24.39
C ALA A 207 -6.79 -4.86 25.32
N PRO A 208 -7.83 -4.08 24.98
CA PRO A 208 -8.19 -2.84 25.68
C PRO A 208 -8.60 -3.01 27.15
N GLU A 209 -8.93 -4.22 27.57
CA GLU A 209 -9.28 -4.57 28.95
C GLU A 209 -8.23 -5.49 29.60
N GLY A 210 -7.21 -5.92 28.84
CA GLY A 210 -6.17 -6.86 29.27
C GLY A 210 -4.77 -6.35 28.92
N GLN A 211 -3.83 -7.28 28.74
CA GLN A 211 -2.47 -6.97 28.31
C GLN A 211 -2.35 -7.01 26.79
N GLY A 212 -1.81 -5.96 26.16
CA GLY A 212 -1.50 -5.96 24.73
C GLY A 212 -0.47 -7.03 24.37
N GLY A 213 -0.58 -7.60 23.18
CA GLY A 213 0.36 -8.60 22.65
C GLY A 213 1.63 -7.98 22.08
N ASN A 214 2.59 -8.80 21.67
CA ASN A 214 3.84 -8.31 21.08
C ASN A 214 3.79 -8.38 19.56
N ILE A 215 4.26 -7.31 18.90
CA ILE A 215 4.42 -7.23 17.45
C ILE A 215 5.90 -7.13 17.14
N ALA A 216 6.45 -8.13 16.45
CA ALA A 216 7.82 -8.12 15.96
C ALA A 216 7.81 -8.16 14.43
N ILE A 217 8.33 -7.10 13.80
CA ILE A 217 8.44 -7.00 12.34
C ILE A 217 9.91 -6.92 11.98
N THR A 218 10.39 -7.91 11.22
CA THR A 218 11.71 -7.89 10.59
C THR A 218 11.53 -7.66 9.10
N ALA A 219 12.00 -6.53 8.59
CA ALA A 219 11.87 -6.17 7.18
C ALA A 219 13.05 -5.35 6.65
N GLU A 220 13.51 -5.59 5.42
CA GLU A 220 14.53 -4.74 4.79
C GLU A 220 14.00 -3.31 4.57
N GLY A 221 12.69 -3.15 4.37
CA GLY A 221 12.03 -1.84 4.31
C GLY A 221 10.59 -1.88 4.79
N VAL A 222 10.19 -0.84 5.54
CA VAL A 222 8.82 -0.60 6.01
C VAL A 222 8.36 0.78 5.53
N PHE A 223 7.24 0.82 4.80
CA PHE A 223 6.73 2.05 4.18
C PHE A 223 5.24 2.27 4.48
N GLY A 224 4.89 3.51 4.79
CA GLY A 224 3.50 3.97 4.87
C GLY A 224 2.71 3.51 6.10
N THR A 225 3.34 2.89 7.09
CA THR A 225 2.77 2.59 8.41
C THR A 225 3.80 2.89 9.50
N GLN A 226 3.33 3.11 10.72
CA GLN A 226 4.20 3.35 11.88
C GLN A 226 3.51 2.90 13.17
N PHE A 227 4.31 2.66 14.19
CA PHE A 227 3.79 2.44 15.53
C PHE A 227 3.09 3.69 16.08
N ARG A 228 1.88 3.52 16.62
CA ARG A 228 1.15 4.54 17.38
C ARG A 228 0.57 3.94 18.66
N GLY A 229 0.38 4.77 19.68
CA GLY A 229 -0.21 4.33 20.95
C GLY A 229 -1.73 4.14 20.91
N ASN A 230 -2.38 4.55 19.82
CA ASN A 230 -3.81 4.41 19.60
C ASN A 230 -4.07 4.24 18.09
N LEU A 231 -5.19 3.61 17.75
CA LEU A 231 -5.70 3.60 16.37
C LEU A 231 -6.10 5.00 15.94
N THR A 232 -5.83 5.31 14.68
CA THR A 232 -6.14 6.55 13.98
C THR A 232 -6.77 6.18 12.63
N PRO A 233 -7.37 7.14 11.89
CA PRO A 233 -7.90 6.87 10.55
C PRO A 233 -6.83 6.63 9.46
N VAL A 234 -5.55 6.50 9.83
CA VAL A 234 -4.43 6.21 8.93
C VAL A 234 -3.82 4.86 9.27
N ASN A 235 -2.84 4.42 8.49
CA ASN A 235 -2.25 3.10 8.70
C ASN A 235 -1.46 3.04 10.01
N ASP A 236 -1.81 2.10 10.88
CA ASP A 236 -1.24 1.98 12.22
C ASP A 236 -0.61 0.62 12.51
N ILE A 237 0.38 0.63 13.40
CA ILE A 237 0.81 -0.55 14.15
C ILE A 237 0.52 -0.27 15.62
N VAL A 238 -0.31 -1.09 16.27
CA VAL A 238 -0.72 -0.85 17.66
C VAL A 238 -0.73 -2.13 18.49
N ALA A 239 -0.35 -2.02 19.76
CA ALA A 239 -0.35 -3.12 20.71
C ALA A 239 -0.98 -2.66 22.03
N ILE A 240 -2.24 -2.23 21.95
CA ILE A 240 -2.89 -1.47 23.03
C ILE A 240 -3.24 -2.39 24.19
N GLY A 241 -2.78 -2.05 25.40
CA GLY A 241 -3.27 -2.66 26.65
C GLY A 241 -4.27 -1.79 27.39
N GLY A 242 -4.93 -2.35 28.41
CA GLY A 242 -5.92 -1.62 29.21
C GLY A 242 -5.35 -0.53 30.12
N THR A 243 -4.06 -0.58 30.41
CA THR A 243 -3.32 0.50 31.10
C THR A 243 -1.96 0.73 30.43
N PRO A 244 -1.26 1.85 30.72
CA PRO A 244 0.09 2.09 30.20
C PRO A 244 1.10 0.98 30.56
N GLU A 245 0.94 0.33 31.70
CA GLU A 245 1.81 -0.77 32.16
C GLU A 245 1.49 -2.10 31.47
N LEU A 246 0.28 -2.23 30.92
CA LEU A 246 -0.20 -3.41 30.22
C LEU A 246 -0.08 -3.29 28.70
N GLN A 247 0.57 -2.23 28.19
CA GLN A 247 0.84 -2.11 26.76
C GLN A 247 1.69 -3.27 26.26
N GLY A 248 1.37 -3.74 25.06
CA GLY A 248 2.20 -4.68 24.35
C GLY A 248 3.44 -4.00 23.77
N THR A 249 4.37 -4.80 23.26
CA THR A 249 5.60 -4.27 22.64
C THR A 249 5.48 -4.25 21.12
N VAL A 250 6.08 -3.25 20.48
CA VAL A 250 6.22 -3.19 19.03
C VAL A 250 7.70 -3.01 18.70
N GLU A 251 8.27 -4.02 18.05
CA GLU A 251 9.67 -4.07 17.64
C GLU A 251 9.74 -4.05 16.11
N LEU A 252 10.39 -3.03 15.55
CA LEU A 252 10.61 -2.87 14.12
C LEU A 252 12.10 -3.02 13.83
N ASN A 253 12.49 -4.18 13.31
CA ASN A 253 13.85 -4.51 12.93
C ASN A 253 14.02 -4.35 11.42
N SER A 254 14.63 -3.25 11.01
CA SER A 254 15.09 -3.05 9.64
C SER A 254 16.61 -3.05 9.62
N PRO A 255 17.26 -4.16 9.26
CA PRO A 255 18.72 -4.19 9.17
C PRO A 255 19.15 -3.12 8.17
N GLU A 256 19.93 -2.14 8.64
CA GLU A 256 20.47 -1.10 7.79
C GLU A 256 21.27 -1.74 6.66
N VAL A 257 20.84 -1.52 5.42
CA VAL A 257 21.72 -1.69 4.27
C VAL A 257 22.72 -0.55 4.35
N GLU A 258 23.98 -0.84 4.74
CA GLU A 258 25.06 0.13 4.67
C GLU A 258 25.23 0.63 3.22
N THR A 259 24.58 1.74 2.88
CA THR A 259 24.75 2.43 1.58
C THR A 259 26.10 3.14 1.47
N ALA A 260 26.93 3.11 2.52
CA ALA A 260 28.24 3.76 2.59
C ALA A 260 29.34 3.06 1.77
N THR A 261 29.13 1.83 1.29
CA THR A 261 30.14 1.10 0.50
C THR A 261 30.10 1.39 -1.01
N GLY A 262 29.17 2.24 -1.48
CA GLY A 262 29.00 2.59 -2.90
C GLY A 262 29.51 3.98 -3.31
N LEU A 263 30.08 4.77 -2.40
CA LEU A 263 30.66 6.06 -2.73
C LEU A 263 32.07 5.87 -3.29
N VAL A 264 32.16 5.54 -4.58
CA VAL A 264 33.40 5.74 -5.33
C VAL A 264 33.62 7.25 -5.40
N ALA A 265 34.61 7.78 -4.68
CA ALA A 265 35.08 9.14 -4.91
C ALA A 265 35.57 9.22 -6.36
N LEU A 266 34.93 10.06 -7.17
CA LEU A 266 35.43 10.38 -8.51
C LEU A 266 36.86 10.93 -8.34
N PRO A 267 37.85 10.43 -9.12
CA PRO A 267 39.19 10.97 -9.08
C PRO A 267 39.15 12.49 -9.36
N GLU A 268 39.66 13.31 -8.46
CA GLU A 268 39.78 14.77 -8.62
C GLU A 268 40.97 15.17 -9.53
N ASP A 269 41.38 14.29 -10.45
CA ASP A 269 42.32 14.69 -11.48
C ASP A 269 41.56 15.51 -12.53
N ILE A 270 41.62 16.83 -12.38
CA ILE A 270 41.23 17.78 -13.41
C ILE A 270 42.12 17.48 -14.62
N VAL A 271 41.53 16.89 -15.66
CA VAL A 271 42.19 16.72 -16.95
C VAL A 271 42.49 18.12 -17.49
N ASP A 272 43.76 18.47 -17.59
CA ASP A 272 44.21 19.71 -18.23
C ASP A 272 43.87 19.62 -19.74
N ALA A 273 42.72 20.17 -20.11
CA ALA A 273 42.23 20.15 -21.49
C ALA A 273 43.12 20.99 -22.42
N THR A 274 43.97 21.86 -21.89
CA THR A 274 44.86 22.72 -22.68
C THR A 274 45.94 21.92 -23.41
N VAL A 275 46.30 20.73 -22.90
CA VAL A 275 47.29 19.83 -23.55
C VAL A 275 46.68 18.98 -24.68
N LEU A 276 45.35 18.99 -24.84
CA LEU A 276 44.64 18.26 -25.89
C LEU A 276 44.39 19.09 -27.16
N PHE A 277 44.65 20.41 -27.14
CA PHE A 277 44.40 21.31 -28.27
C PHE A 277 45.64 21.68 -29.10
N ASP A 278 46.83 21.15 -28.78
CA ASP A 278 48.07 21.50 -29.49
C ASP A 278 48.35 20.63 -30.73
N ARG A 279 47.29 20.15 -31.40
CA ARG A 279 47.41 19.43 -32.68
C ARG A 279 46.47 20.03 -33.72
N ASP A 280 47.10 20.69 -34.69
CA ASP A 280 46.50 21.27 -35.90
C ASP A 280 45.55 20.28 -36.61
N PRO A 281 44.22 20.46 -36.51
CA PRO A 281 43.23 19.55 -37.09
C PRO A 281 43.10 19.67 -38.61
N CYS A 282 43.79 20.61 -39.25
CA CYS A 282 43.62 20.93 -40.67
C CYS A 282 44.56 20.14 -41.61
N ALA A 283 45.38 19.24 -41.09
CA ALA A 283 46.35 18.48 -41.88
C ALA A 283 46.20 16.95 -41.74
N GLN A 284 45.04 16.38 -42.11
CA GLN A 284 44.95 15.06 -42.79
C GLN A 284 43.49 14.61 -43.03
N GLY A 285 43.16 14.39 -44.30
CA GLY A 285 42.24 13.32 -44.70
C GLY A 285 40.76 13.69 -44.81
N GLN A 286 40.31 13.93 -46.04
CA GLN A 286 38.89 13.87 -46.42
C GLN A 286 38.34 12.46 -46.23
N GLY A 287 37.09 12.33 -45.76
CA GLY A 287 36.34 11.06 -45.78
C GLY A 287 35.66 10.61 -44.47
N SER A 288 35.43 11.48 -43.49
CA SER A 288 34.73 11.08 -42.26
C SER A 288 33.22 10.94 -42.48
N GLU A 289 32.72 9.71 -42.45
CA GLU A 289 31.29 9.38 -42.32
C GLU A 289 30.92 9.23 -40.83
N PHE A 290 29.76 9.78 -40.44
CA PHE A 290 29.20 9.64 -39.10
C PHE A 290 28.10 8.57 -39.12
N ALA A 291 28.34 7.43 -38.48
CA ALA A 291 27.31 6.40 -38.28
C ALA A 291 26.72 6.49 -36.88
N ALA A 292 25.50 7.01 -36.77
CA ALA A 292 24.71 7.01 -35.54
C ALA A 292 24.01 5.64 -35.37
N THR A 293 24.40 4.86 -34.36
CA THR A 293 23.78 3.54 -34.05
C THR A 293 22.88 3.56 -32.81
N GLY A 294 22.43 4.75 -32.36
CA GLY A 294 21.54 4.91 -31.20
C GLY A 294 20.15 5.44 -31.56
N ARG A 295 19.12 5.11 -30.78
CA ARG A 295 17.71 5.46 -31.01
C ARG A 295 17.34 6.92 -30.67
N GLY A 296 18.29 7.85 -30.73
CA GLY A 296 18.07 9.29 -30.53
C GLY A 296 18.40 10.03 -31.82
N GLY A 297 17.41 10.68 -32.43
CA GLY A 297 17.52 11.33 -33.74
C GLY A 297 18.58 12.44 -33.81
N LEU A 298 18.92 12.83 -35.05
CA LEU A 298 19.83 13.94 -35.35
C LEU A 298 19.25 15.29 -34.88
N PRO A 299 20.09 16.26 -34.46
CA PRO A 299 19.64 17.62 -34.15
C PRO A 299 19.03 18.30 -35.39
N PRO A 300 17.98 19.13 -35.24
CA PRO A 300 17.38 19.85 -36.36
C PRO A 300 18.34 20.89 -36.96
N ASN A 301 18.23 21.06 -38.27
CA ASN A 301 18.99 22.00 -39.09
C ASN A 301 18.60 23.45 -38.77
N PRO A 302 19.55 24.40 -38.63
CA PRO A 302 19.26 25.82 -38.41
C PRO A 302 18.40 26.51 -39.48
N ALA A 303 18.25 25.89 -40.66
CA ALA A 303 17.44 26.39 -41.78
C ALA A 303 16.02 25.79 -41.84
N ASP A 304 15.68 24.82 -40.99
CA ASP A 304 14.31 24.28 -40.91
C ASP A 304 13.42 25.19 -40.07
N ALA A 305 12.15 25.33 -40.48
CA ALA A 305 11.17 26.08 -39.71
C ALA A 305 11.05 25.46 -38.31
N LEU A 306 11.30 26.27 -37.28
CA LEU A 306 11.23 25.89 -35.87
C LEU A 306 9.85 25.30 -35.54
N HIS A 307 9.74 23.98 -35.55
CA HIS A 307 8.67 23.29 -34.85
C HIS A 307 9.09 23.15 -33.38
N HIS A 308 8.76 24.16 -32.58
CA HIS A 308 8.81 24.05 -31.13
C HIS A 308 7.67 23.15 -30.67
N SER A 309 7.93 21.85 -30.56
CA SER A 309 7.17 21.01 -29.63
C SER A 309 7.71 21.30 -28.23
N LEU A 310 7.12 22.29 -27.55
CA LEU A 310 7.29 22.49 -26.13
C LEU A 310 6.67 21.28 -25.42
N VAL A 311 7.50 20.28 -25.13
CA VAL A 311 7.09 19.14 -24.31
C VAL A 311 7.04 19.61 -22.86
N LEU A 312 6.02 19.18 -22.13
CA LEU A 312 5.86 19.45 -20.71
C LEU A 312 7.16 19.15 -19.96
N VAL A 313 7.70 20.13 -19.24
CA VAL A 313 9.01 19.99 -18.60
C VAL A 313 8.81 19.37 -17.21
N ASP A 314 9.04 18.07 -17.11
CA ASP A 314 9.06 17.36 -15.82
C ASP A 314 10.42 17.58 -15.12
N LEU A 315 10.57 18.72 -14.44
CA LEU A 315 11.75 19.03 -13.60
C LEU A 315 11.69 18.32 -12.23
N GLY A 316 11.25 17.06 -12.20
CA GLY A 316 11.20 16.21 -11.00
C GLY A 316 9.94 16.37 -10.15
N THR A 317 9.82 15.51 -9.13
CA THR A 317 8.64 15.35 -8.28
C THR A 317 8.11 16.68 -7.74
N TRP A 318 6.82 16.94 -7.97
CA TRP A 318 6.09 18.02 -7.31
C TRP A 318 5.93 17.67 -5.82
N THR A 319 6.55 18.45 -4.94
CA THR A 319 6.32 18.33 -3.48
C THR A 319 5.03 19.05 -3.13
N LEU A 320 3.90 18.37 -3.33
CA LEU A 320 2.57 18.88 -2.98
C LEU A 320 2.23 18.41 -1.56
N THR A 321 2.53 19.22 -0.55
CA THR A 321 1.91 19.05 0.77
C THR A 321 0.47 19.57 0.69
N PRO A 322 -0.56 18.75 0.97
CA PRO A 322 -1.92 19.26 1.05
C PRO A 322 -2.01 20.23 2.23
N GLU A 323 -2.11 21.53 1.93
CA GLU A 323 -2.28 22.57 2.92
C GLU A 323 -3.77 22.70 3.25
N LEU A 324 -4.11 22.63 4.55
CA LEU A 324 -5.44 23.04 5.00
C LEU A 324 -5.53 24.56 4.86
N VAL A 325 -6.33 25.02 3.90
CA VAL A 325 -6.61 26.45 3.72
C VAL A 325 -7.83 26.82 4.54
N GLU A 326 -7.70 27.81 5.42
CA GLU A 326 -8.83 28.33 6.18
C GLU A 326 -9.90 28.92 5.25
N ALA A 327 -11.18 28.72 5.59
CA ALA A 327 -12.29 29.30 4.85
C ALA A 327 -12.20 30.84 4.87
N GLN A 328 -12.13 31.44 3.69
CA GLN A 328 -12.01 32.91 3.52
C GLN A 328 -13.36 33.58 3.28
N GLY A 329 -14.43 32.80 3.13
CA GLY A 329 -15.78 33.32 2.97
C GLY A 329 -16.84 32.25 3.08
N TRP A 330 -18.07 32.64 2.75
CA TRP A 330 -19.20 31.73 2.61
C TRP A 330 -20.06 32.18 1.43
N ALA A 331 -20.67 31.22 0.74
CA ALA A 331 -21.61 31.42 -0.35
C ALA A 331 -22.91 30.66 -0.05
N ILE A 332 -24.00 31.09 -0.68
CA ILE A 332 -25.26 30.36 -0.62
C ILE A 332 -25.41 29.61 -1.95
N ALA A 333 -25.45 28.28 -1.90
CA ALA A 333 -25.65 27.43 -3.06
C ALA A 333 -27.07 27.57 -3.61
N ALA A 334 -27.31 27.09 -4.83
CA ALA A 334 -28.60 27.21 -5.52
C ALA A 334 -29.76 26.53 -4.77
N ASP A 335 -29.46 25.60 -3.86
CA ASP A 335 -30.42 24.90 -2.98
C ASP A 335 -30.65 25.59 -1.62
N GLY A 336 -29.99 26.73 -1.38
CA GLY A 336 -30.09 27.50 -0.14
C GLY A 336 -29.13 27.07 0.97
N SER A 337 -28.25 26.09 0.74
CA SER A 337 -27.23 25.71 1.71
C SER A 337 -26.07 26.73 1.78
N VAL A 338 -25.47 26.89 2.95
CA VAL A 338 -24.31 27.77 3.16
C VAL A 338 -23.04 26.95 2.98
N GLU A 339 -22.26 27.27 1.95
CA GLU A 339 -20.97 26.65 1.67
C GLU A 339 -19.84 27.58 2.12
N LEU A 340 -18.86 27.05 2.85
CA LEU A 340 -17.64 27.78 3.17
C LEU A 340 -16.74 27.82 1.93
N THR A 341 -16.34 29.01 1.51
CA THR A 341 -15.46 29.19 0.36
C THR A 341 -14.02 29.38 0.82
N ALA A 342 -13.13 28.50 0.37
CA ALA A 342 -11.69 28.66 0.47
C ALA A 342 -11.12 28.82 -0.95
N PRO A 343 -10.04 29.60 -1.15
CA PRO A 343 -9.35 29.61 -2.43
C PRO A 343 -8.83 28.20 -2.72
N THR A 344 -8.92 27.79 -3.99
CA THR A 344 -8.49 26.47 -4.46
C THR A 344 -7.02 26.24 -4.06
N PRO A 345 -6.70 25.15 -3.33
CA PRO A 345 -5.32 24.85 -2.97
C PRO A 345 -4.42 24.75 -4.21
N VAL A 346 -3.17 25.22 -4.12
CA VAL A 346 -2.25 25.19 -5.28
C VAL A 346 -1.99 23.78 -5.79
N SER A 347 -2.04 22.78 -4.91
CA SER A 347 -1.96 21.36 -5.27
C SER A 347 -3.09 20.92 -6.20
N GLU A 348 -4.29 21.45 -5.98
CA GLU A 348 -5.46 21.17 -6.78
C GLU A 348 -5.40 21.91 -8.12
N LEU A 349 -4.88 23.16 -8.15
CA LEU A 349 -4.62 23.89 -9.39
C LEU A 349 -3.62 23.15 -10.29
N VAL A 350 -2.50 22.68 -9.73
CA VAL A 350 -1.48 21.92 -10.47
C VAL A 350 -2.05 20.61 -11.02
N ARG A 351 -2.84 19.89 -10.21
CA ARG A 351 -3.50 18.64 -10.62
C ARG A 351 -4.47 18.87 -11.79
N GLN A 352 -5.31 19.89 -11.71
CA GLN A 352 -6.25 20.23 -12.77
C GLN A 352 -5.52 20.72 -14.03
N ALA A 353 -4.43 21.48 -13.88
CA ALA A 353 -3.63 21.97 -15.00
C ALA A 353 -2.97 20.83 -15.79
N LEU A 354 -2.42 19.83 -15.07
CA LEU A 354 -1.87 18.61 -15.69
C LEU A 354 -2.95 17.83 -16.43
N GLN A 355 -4.11 17.61 -15.80
CA GLN A 355 -5.22 16.90 -16.42
C GLN A 355 -5.72 17.62 -17.69
N ALA A 356 -5.90 18.95 -17.64
CA ALA A 356 -6.31 19.75 -18.79
C ALA A 356 -5.28 19.69 -19.93
N TYR A 357 -3.99 19.68 -19.59
CA TYR A 357 -2.92 19.55 -20.59
C TYR A 357 -2.91 18.16 -21.24
N GLU A 358 -3.08 17.08 -20.46
CA GLU A 358 -3.14 15.70 -20.95
C GLU A 358 -4.35 15.45 -21.88
N THR A 359 -5.48 16.12 -21.62
CA THR A 359 -6.68 16.05 -22.47
C THR A 359 -6.66 17.02 -23.64
N ALA A 360 -5.53 17.70 -23.88
CA ALA A 360 -5.33 18.70 -24.93
C ALA A 360 -6.25 19.95 -24.82
N ASP A 361 -6.79 20.23 -23.64
CA ASP A 361 -7.49 21.48 -23.32
C ASP A 361 -6.48 22.55 -22.89
N TYR A 362 -5.65 22.98 -23.84
CA TYR A 362 -4.50 23.85 -23.58
C TYR A 362 -4.89 25.27 -23.11
N ALA A 363 -6.07 25.75 -23.47
CA ALA A 363 -6.57 27.06 -23.01
C ALA A 363 -6.91 27.04 -21.51
N ASN A 364 -7.55 25.96 -21.07
CA ASN A 364 -7.82 25.75 -19.65
C ASN A 364 -6.53 25.47 -18.87
N ALA A 365 -5.64 24.63 -19.42
CA ALA A 365 -4.33 24.36 -18.83
C ALA A 365 -3.51 25.65 -18.62
N ALA A 366 -3.46 26.54 -19.62
CA ALA A 366 -2.78 27.84 -19.50
C ALA A 366 -3.38 28.70 -18.37
N THR A 367 -4.71 28.73 -18.24
CA THR A 367 -5.38 29.47 -17.17
C THR A 367 -4.98 28.93 -15.78
N LEU A 368 -4.98 27.61 -15.62
CA LEU A 368 -4.65 26.96 -14.35
C LEU A 368 -3.16 27.08 -14.00
N TRP A 369 -2.26 26.99 -14.99
CA TRP A 369 -0.82 27.21 -14.77
C TRP A 369 -0.50 28.65 -14.38
N ALA A 370 -1.21 29.65 -14.93
CA ALA A 370 -1.07 31.04 -14.52
C ALA A 370 -1.50 31.25 -13.07
N GLN A 371 -2.63 30.66 -12.66
CA GLN A 371 -3.10 30.71 -11.26
C GLN A 371 -2.11 30.04 -10.29
N ALA A 372 -1.58 28.87 -10.65
CA ALA A 372 -0.57 28.19 -9.85
C ALA A 372 0.72 29.01 -9.72
N ALA A 373 1.18 29.64 -10.80
CA ALA A 373 2.34 30.53 -10.78
C ALA A 373 2.15 31.72 -9.83
N GLU A 374 0.98 32.36 -9.84
CA GLU A 374 0.68 33.46 -8.91
C GLU A 374 0.70 33.02 -7.44
N VAL A 375 0.23 31.81 -7.14
CA VAL A 375 0.28 31.28 -5.77
C VAL A 375 1.73 31.00 -5.35
N PHE A 376 2.51 30.29 -6.16
CA PHE A 376 3.90 30.00 -5.83
C PHE A 376 4.77 31.26 -5.73
N ALA A 377 4.49 32.30 -6.53
CA ALA A 377 5.16 33.59 -6.42
C ALA A 377 4.87 34.27 -5.07
N ARG A 378 3.61 34.21 -4.58
CA ARG A 378 3.24 34.76 -3.27
C ARG A 378 3.84 33.98 -2.11
N GLU A 379 3.99 32.67 -2.26
CA GLU A 379 4.58 31.78 -1.26
C GLU A 379 6.12 31.81 -1.25
N GLY A 380 6.76 32.43 -2.24
CA GLY A 380 8.22 32.42 -2.39
C GLY A 380 8.79 31.07 -2.83
N ASN A 381 7.94 30.19 -3.39
CA ASN A 381 8.36 28.88 -3.90
C ASN A 381 8.88 29.01 -5.34
N GLU A 382 10.17 29.34 -5.48
CA GLU A 382 10.79 29.55 -6.80
C GLU A 382 10.70 28.31 -7.69
N ALA A 383 10.89 27.10 -7.14
CA ALA A 383 10.80 25.87 -7.92
C ALA A 383 9.40 25.64 -8.50
N GLY A 384 8.35 25.84 -7.70
CA GLY A 384 6.96 25.74 -8.14
C GLY A 384 6.60 26.82 -9.16
N LEU A 385 7.10 28.04 -8.97
CA LEU A 385 6.91 29.15 -9.90
C LEU A 385 7.53 28.85 -11.28
N VAL A 386 8.79 28.41 -11.31
CA VAL A 386 9.48 28.10 -12.57
C VAL A 386 8.79 26.96 -13.33
N LYS A 387 8.39 25.89 -12.63
CA LYS A 387 7.66 24.77 -13.25
C LYS A 387 6.32 25.22 -13.83
N SER A 388 5.58 26.05 -13.10
CA SER A 388 4.28 26.56 -13.54
C SER A 388 4.40 27.50 -14.75
N LEU A 389 5.38 28.42 -14.75
CA LEU A 389 5.63 29.31 -15.89
C LEU A 389 6.14 28.57 -17.13
N SER A 390 6.96 27.52 -16.95
CA SER A 390 7.41 26.67 -18.05
C SER A 390 6.24 25.91 -18.69
N ASN A 391 5.35 25.34 -17.89
CA ASN A 391 4.17 24.63 -18.39
C ASN A 391 3.11 25.58 -18.96
N LEU A 392 3.02 26.81 -18.44
CA LEU A 392 2.22 27.89 -19.04
C LEU A 392 2.71 28.21 -20.45
N ALA A 393 4.03 28.39 -20.63
CA ALA A 393 4.62 28.65 -21.92
C ALA A 393 4.38 27.48 -22.90
N ALA A 394 4.50 26.24 -22.43
CA ALA A 394 4.19 25.05 -23.22
C ALA A 394 2.73 25.03 -23.69
N SER A 395 1.80 25.38 -22.81
CA SER A 395 0.36 25.45 -23.12
C SER A 395 0.07 26.50 -24.20
N TYR A 396 0.67 27.71 -24.08
CA TYR A 396 0.56 28.74 -25.12
C TYR A 396 1.20 28.33 -26.45
N GLY A 397 2.28 27.56 -26.42
CA GLY A 397 2.91 26.99 -27.61
C GLY A 397 1.95 26.10 -28.40
N HIS A 398 1.19 25.24 -27.72
CA HIS A 398 0.17 24.39 -28.36
C HIS A 398 -1.01 25.18 -28.95
N LEU A 399 -1.33 26.35 -28.40
CA LEU A 399 -2.34 27.27 -28.92
C LEU A 399 -1.83 28.14 -30.07
N GLY A 400 -0.53 28.11 -30.37
CA GLY A 400 0.11 29.00 -31.35
C GLY A 400 0.30 30.44 -30.86
N GLU A 401 0.16 30.69 -29.56
CA GLU A 401 0.27 32.01 -28.93
C GLU A 401 1.72 32.33 -28.50
N TRP A 402 2.64 32.39 -29.47
CA TRP A 402 4.08 32.49 -29.21
C TRP A 402 4.50 33.73 -28.41
N GLN A 403 3.82 34.87 -28.57
CA GLN A 403 4.08 36.08 -27.78
C GLN A 403 3.65 35.92 -26.31
N SER A 404 2.67 35.08 -26.03
CA SER A 404 2.23 34.76 -24.66
C SER A 404 3.20 33.75 -24.01
N ALA A 405 3.69 32.79 -24.80
CA ALA A 405 4.70 31.83 -24.35
C ALA A 405 6.02 32.51 -23.96
N ASP A 406 6.52 33.45 -24.78
CA ASP A 406 7.76 34.18 -24.52
C ASP A 406 7.65 35.04 -23.24
N ARG A 407 6.52 35.74 -23.07
CA ARG A 407 6.22 36.51 -21.85
C ARG A 407 6.17 35.66 -20.58
N ALA A 408 5.68 34.42 -20.68
CA ALA A 408 5.67 33.51 -19.53
C ALA A 408 7.11 33.10 -19.12
N LEU A 409 8.00 32.89 -20.09
CA LEU A 409 9.40 32.55 -19.85
C LEU A 409 10.23 33.73 -19.31
N ASP A 410 9.91 34.96 -19.71
CA ASP A 410 10.53 36.17 -19.14
C ASP A 410 10.25 36.35 -17.64
N GLY A 411 9.18 35.74 -17.13
CA GLY A 411 8.85 35.72 -15.70
C GLY A 411 9.69 34.76 -14.85
N VAL A 412 10.54 33.92 -15.46
CA VAL A 412 11.41 32.97 -14.76
C VAL A 412 12.62 33.71 -14.18
N PRO A 413 12.87 33.66 -12.84
CA PRO A 413 14.03 34.29 -12.24
C PRO A 413 15.34 33.78 -12.87
N ARG A 414 16.13 34.69 -13.46
CA ARG A 414 17.43 34.34 -14.01
C ARG A 414 18.44 34.26 -12.86
N GLY A 415 18.91 33.07 -12.54
CA GLY A 415 19.91 32.87 -11.50
C GLY A 415 21.15 33.74 -11.76
N THR A 416 21.55 34.52 -10.76
CA THR A 416 22.81 35.26 -10.78
C THR A 416 23.95 34.25 -10.70
N SER A 417 24.78 34.19 -11.75
CA SER A 417 26.01 33.43 -11.76
C SER A 417 26.95 33.93 -10.65
N PRO A 418 27.58 33.05 -9.84
CA PRO A 418 28.62 33.47 -8.92
C PRO A 418 29.81 33.99 -9.72
N THR A 419 30.21 35.24 -9.45
CA THR A 419 31.37 35.93 -10.03
C THR A 419 32.68 35.48 -9.40
#